data_AF-A0AAE3QNR9-F1
#
_entry.id   AF-A0AAE3QNR9-F1
#
_cell.length_a   1.000
_cell.length_b   1.000
_cell.length_c   1.000
_cell.angle_alpha   90.00
_cell.angle_beta   90.00
_cell.angle_gamma   90.00
#
_symmetry.space_group_name_H-M   'P 1'
#
loop_
_entity.id
_entity.type
_entity.pdbx_description
1 polymer ?
#
loop_
_entity_poly.entity_id
_entity_poly.type
_entity_poly.pdbx_seq_one_letter_code
_entity_poly.pdbx_strand_id
1 'polypeptide(L)' 'MAKANGKHVPVLYFVRYKRPGVLQHIIVADRQVLINQLNERLHHEFSSKIAFDAKIPKVEYQLTKLAKSLLPVIGNLGK' A
#
# COMPACT_ATOMS: atom_id res chain seq x y z
N MET A 1 21.77 -18.19 -6.31
CA MET A 1 20.84 -18.68 -5.27
C MET A 1 20.34 -17.44 -4.52
N ALA A 2 19.09 -17.01 -4.50
CA ALA A 2 17.81 -17.71 -4.56
C ALA A 2 16.79 -16.98 -5.49
N LYS A 3 15.86 -17.77 -6.04
CA LYS A 3 14.74 -17.30 -6.88
C LYS A 3 13.77 -16.47 -6.02
N ALA A 4 13.45 -15.25 -6.45
CA ALA A 4 12.29 -14.51 -5.95
C ALA A 4 11.16 -14.50 -7.00
N ASN A 5 10.75 -15.69 -7.45
CA ASN A 5 9.49 -15.89 -8.16
C ASN A 5 8.53 -16.56 -7.19
N GLY A 6 7.69 -15.76 -6.52
CA GLY A 6 6.80 -16.28 -5.49
C GLY A 6 5.78 -15.25 -5.02
N LYS A 7 4.75 -15.02 -5.85
CA LYS A 7 3.48 -14.37 -5.47
C LYS A 7 3.62 -12.91 -5.01
N HIS A 8 3.78 -12.00 -5.99
CA HIS A 8 3.20 -10.66 -5.87
C HIS A 8 1.67 -10.81 -5.87
N VAL A 9 1.08 -11.32 -4.78
CA VAL A 9 -0.35 -11.16 -4.58
C VAL A 9 -0.58 -9.65 -4.60
N PRO A 10 -1.41 -9.11 -5.50
CA PRO A 10 -1.68 -7.69 -5.48
C PRO A 10 -2.37 -7.43 -4.14
N VAL A 11 -1.63 -6.87 -3.17
CA VAL A 11 -2.14 -6.36 -1.89
C VAL A 11 -2.97 -5.10 -2.19
N LEU A 12 -3.91 -5.22 -3.11
CA LEU A 12 -4.54 -4.14 -3.83
C LEU A 12 -5.93 -3.88 -3.28
N TYR A 13 -6.18 -4.16 -2.00
CA TYR A 13 -7.51 -3.95 -1.47
C TYR A 13 -7.44 -3.37 -0.06
N PHE A 14 -7.92 -2.12 0.02
CA PHE A 14 -8.32 -1.37 1.22
C PHE A 14 -7.23 -0.72 2.08
N VAL A 15 -6.46 0.21 1.49
CA VAL A 15 -5.86 1.28 2.31
C VAL A 15 -6.89 2.41 2.48
N ARG A 16 -7.79 2.26 3.46
CA ARG A 16 -8.70 3.32 3.93
C ARG A 16 -8.13 3.89 5.22
N TYR A 17 -7.36 4.98 5.13
CA TYR A 17 -6.74 5.72 6.25
C TYR A 17 -6.22 4.79 7.35
N LYS A 18 -5.09 4.13 7.10
CA LYS A 18 -4.50 3.20 8.08
C LYS A 18 -3.09 3.62 8.46
N ARG A 19 -2.76 3.43 9.74
CA ARG A 19 -1.41 3.57 10.28
C ARG A 19 -0.55 2.38 9.84
N PRO A 20 0.78 2.55 9.69
CA PRO A 20 1.68 1.47 9.28
C PRO A 20 1.57 0.19 10.12
N GLY A 21 1.42 0.31 11.45
CA GLY A 21 1.27 -0.87 12.31
C GLY A 21 -0.01 -1.67 12.01
N VAL A 22 -1.13 -0.98 11.73
CA VAL A 22 -2.39 -1.65 11.34
C VAL A 22 -2.24 -2.31 9.97
N LEU A 23 -1.52 -1.67 9.05
CA LEU A 23 -1.22 -2.25 7.75
C LEU A 23 -0.39 -3.52 7.87
N GLN A 24 0.63 -3.53 8.73
CA GLN A 24 1.46 -4.69 8.98
C GLN A 24 0.64 -5.92 9.43
N HIS A 25 -0.34 -5.72 10.30
CA HIS A 25 -1.23 -6.80 10.74
C HIS A 25 -2.18 -7.29 9.64
N ILE A 26 -2.66 -6.41 8.76
CA ILE A 26 -3.59 -6.78 7.68
C ILE A 26 -2.87 -7.57 6.58
N ILE A 27 -1.64 -7.17 6.24
CA ILE A 27 -0.92 -7.76 5.10
C ILE A 27 0.06 -8.86 5.51
N VAL A 28 0.20 -9.10 6.82
CA VAL A 28 1.09 -10.12 7.43
C VAL A 28 2.47 -10.11 6.77
N ALA A 29 3.05 -8.92 6.66
CA ALA A 29 4.36 -8.73 6.02
C ALA A 29 5.41 -8.32 7.04
N ASP A 30 6.66 -8.67 6.75
CA ASP A 30 7.80 -8.12 7.46
C ASP A 30 7.83 -6.59 7.32
N ARG A 31 8.33 -5.89 8.34
CA ARG A 31 8.38 -4.43 8.39
C ARG A 31 9.13 -3.86 7.19
N GLN A 32 10.26 -4.43 6.79
CA GLN A 32 11.04 -3.96 5.64
C GLN A 32 10.27 -4.15 4.33
N VAL A 33 9.60 -5.30 4.18
CA VAL A 33 8.79 -5.59 3.00
C VAL A 33 7.61 -4.62 2.90
N LEU A 34 6.91 -4.35 4.01
CA LEU A 34 5.82 -3.36 4.07
C LEU A 34 6.32 -1.96 3.69
N ILE A 35 7.46 -1.54 4.24
CA ILE A 35 8.03 -0.21 3.95
C ILE A 35 8.40 -0.09 2.47
N ASN A 36 9.06 -1.11 1.91
CA ASN A 36 9.44 -1.11 0.49
C ASN A 36 8.21 -1.04 -0.41
N GLN A 37 7.18 -1.86 -0.15
CA GLN A 37 5.93 -1.83 -0.91
C GLN A 37 5.18 -0.49 -0.77
N LEU A 38 5.17 0.13 0.42
CA LEU A 38 4.57 1.45 0.61
C LEU A 38 5.34 2.51 -0.16
N ASN A 39 6.68 2.47 -0.13
CA ASN A 39 7.52 3.42 -0.85
C ASN A 39 7.36 3.30 -2.36
N GLU A 40 7.33 2.08 -2.92
CA GLU A 40 7.04 1.84 -4.34
C GLU A 40 5.68 2.43 -4.73
N ARG A 41 4.66 2.27 -3.88
CA ARG A 41 3.32 2.81 -4.14
C ARG A 41 3.23 4.32 -4.05
N LEU A 42 3.98 4.93 -3.14
CA LEU A 42 4.12 6.39 -3.09
C LEU A 42 4.85 6.90 -4.34
N HIS A 43 5.90 6.20 -4.78
CA HIS A 43 6.71 6.55 -5.95
C HIS A 43 5.89 6.52 -7.25
N HIS A 44 4.99 5.56 -7.40
CA HIS A 44 4.08 5.46 -8.55
C HIS A 44 2.78 6.26 -8.39
N GLU A 45 2.70 7.16 -7.40
CA GLU A 45 1.52 7.98 -7.10
C GLU A 45 0.22 7.16 -6.91
N PHE A 46 0.36 5.87 -6.59
CA PHE A 46 -0.75 4.95 -6.40
C PHE A 46 -1.35 5.10 -4.99
N SER A 47 -0.53 5.54 -4.04
CA SER A 47 -0.93 5.85 -2.66
C SER A 47 -0.43 7.24 -2.27
N SER A 48 -1.12 7.91 -1.35
CA SER A 48 -0.65 9.13 -0.72
C SER A 48 -0.44 8.93 0.78
N LYS A 49 0.59 9.60 1.30
CA LYS A 49 0.93 9.65 2.72
C LYS A 49 0.39 10.96 3.29
N ILE A 50 -0.41 10.87 4.33
CA ILE A 50 -0.92 12.03 5.08
C ILE A 50 -0.20 12.04 6.43
N ALA A 51 0.62 13.07 6.64
CA ALA A 51 1.19 13.38 7.94
C ALA A 51 0.25 14.35 8.66
N PHE A 52 -0.15 14.01 9.88
CA PHE A 52 -0.95 14.89 10.72
C PHE A 52 -0.04 15.61 11.70
N ASP A 53 -0.17 16.93 11.76
CA ASP A 53 0.49 17.76 12.75
C ASP A 53 -0.30 17.70 14.07
N ALA A 54 -0.03 16.67 14.86
CA ALA A 54 -0.65 16.43 16.16
C ALA A 54 0.43 16.22 17.22
N LYS A 55 0.06 16.43 18.50
CA LYS A 55 0.96 16.22 19.66
C LYS A 55 1.65 14.86 19.66
N ILE A 56 1.01 13.84 19.08
CA ILE A 56 1.62 12.56 18.74
C ILE A 56 1.68 12.48 17.21
N PRO A 57 2.88 12.43 16.61
CA PRO A 57 3.03 12.32 15.17
C PRO A 57 2.24 11.13 14.62
N LYS A 58 1.35 11.40 13.66
CA LYS A 58 0.49 10.38 13.06
C LYS A 58 0.65 10.40 11.55
N VAL A 59 0.85 9.22 10.99
CA VAL A 59 0.93 9.01 9.55
C VAL A 59 -0.13 8.01 9.14
N GLU A 60 -0.90 8.37 8.12
CA GLU A 60 -1.83 7.47 7.46
C GLU A 60 -1.54 7.38 5.97
N TYR A 61 -1.90 6.23 5.41
CA TYR A 61 -1.82 5.98 3.98
C TYR A 61 -3.24 5.88 3.43
N GLN A 62 -3.42 6.33 2.19
CA GLN A 62 -4.67 6.20 1.44
C GLN A 62 -4.39 6.00 -0.05
N LEU A 63 -5.36 5.47 -0.79
CA LEU A 63 -5.30 5.44 -2.25
C LEU A 63 -5.53 6.83 -2.86
N THR A 64 -4.76 7.17 -3.89
CA THR A 64 -4.98 8.39 -4.69
C THR A 64 -6.24 8.28 -5.54
N LYS A 65 -6.71 9.41 -6.08
CA LYS A 65 -7.87 9.44 -6.99
C LYS A 65 -7.61 8.62 -8.26
N LEU A 66 -6.40 8.73 -8.82
CA LEU A 66 -5.95 7.96 -9.98
C LEU A 66 -5.96 6.46 -9.69
N ALA A 67 -5.39 6.04 -8.56
CA ALA A 67 -5.39 4.65 -8.18
C ALA A 67 -6.82 4.10 -8.07
N LYS A 68 -7.72 4.82 -7.39
CA LYS A 68 -9.13 4.42 -7.26
C LYS A 68 -9.83 4.24 -8.61
N SER A 69 -9.54 5.09 -9.61
CA SER A 69 -10.10 4.94 -10.96
C SER A 69 -9.45 3.80 -11.75
N LEU A 70 -8.20 3.48 -11.48
CA LEU A 70 -7.45 2.45 -12.20
C LEU A 70 -7.72 1.03 -11.66
N LEU A 71 -8.03 0.89 -10.35
CA LEU A 71 -8.39 -0.37 -9.72
C LEU A 71 -9.43 -1.21 -10.47
N PRO A 72 -10.62 -0.67 -10.85
CA PRO A 72 -11.61 -1.46 -11.58
C PRO A 72 -11.13 -1.87 -12.98
N VAL A 73 -10.29 -1.05 -13.62
CA VAL A 73 -9.73 -1.35 -14.94
C VAL A 73 -8.74 -2.52 -14.86
N ILE A 74 -7.80 -2.48 -13.92
CA ILE A 74 -6.85 -3.58 -13.67
C ILE A 74 -7.59 -4.86 -13.23
N GLY A 75 -8.59 -4.73 -12.36
CA GLY A 75 -9.40 -5.85 -11.89
C GLY A 75 -10.17 -6.56 -13.02
N ASN A 76 -10.50 -5.85 -14.09
CA ASN A 76 -11.14 -6.42 -15.27
C ASN A 76 -10.15 -7.03 -16.27
N LEU A 77 -8.91 -6.54 -16.32
CA LEU A 77 -7.85 -7.07 -17.20
C LEU A 77 -7.24 -8.39 -16.71
N GLY A 78 -7.34 -8.66 -15.41
CA GLY A 78 -6.83 -9.90 -14.79
C GLY A 78 -7.85 -11.04 -14.72
N LYS A 79 -8.99 -10.95 -15.39
CA LYS A 79 -10.00 -12.01 -15.54
C LYS A 79 -9.85 -12.75 -16.85
#